data_AF-A0A443QC87-F1
#
_entry.id   AF-A0A443QC87-F1
#
_cell.length_a   1.000
_cell.length_b   1.000
_cell.length_c   1.000
_cell.angle_alpha   90.00
_cell.angle_beta   90.00
_cell.angle_gamma   90.00
#
_symmetry.space_group_name_H-M   'P 1'
#
loop_
_entity.id
_entity.type
_entity.pdbx_description
1 polymer ?
#
loop_
_entity_poly.entity_id
_entity_poly.type
_entity_poly.pdbx_seq_one_letter_code
_entity_poly.pdbx_strand_id
1 'polypeptide(L)'
;MKTILGKQTIHDVKGFLKTIRAALTLTINTNKWMRDETKQQAQLKVETSPSKVKSDDDLDEYYKHTGFISNENYVYDYTKMSKWIKIDELRQLSETSDK
;
A
#
# COMPACT_ATOMS: atom_id res chain seq x y z
N MET A 1 19.86 1.96 2.76
CA MET A 1 19.83 0.52 3.05
C MET A 1 20.00 -0.27 1.76
N LYS A 2 20.76 -1.37 1.73
CA LYS A 2 20.73 -2.29 0.59
C LYS A 2 19.37 -2.98 0.62
N THR A 3 18.50 -2.68 -0.34
CA THR A 3 17.29 -3.48 -0.54
C THR A 3 17.72 -4.93 -0.79
N ILE A 4 17.14 -5.88 -0.05
CA ILE A 4 17.41 -7.33 -0.22
C ILE A 4 17.12 -7.75 -1.66
N LEU A 5 16.22 -7.04 -2.33
CA LEU A 5 15.93 -7.15 -3.75
C LEU A 5 16.75 -6.12 -4.53
N GLY A 6 17.54 -6.59 -5.51
CA GLY A 6 18.25 -5.71 -6.43
C GLY A 6 17.29 -4.87 -7.27
N LYS A 7 17.74 -3.69 -7.73
CA LYS A 7 16.94 -2.77 -8.56
C LYS A 7 16.33 -3.47 -9.78
N GLN A 8 17.05 -4.42 -10.37
CA GLN A 8 16.58 -5.24 -11.49
C GLN A 8 15.37 -6.11 -11.11
N THR A 9 15.42 -6.78 -9.95
CA THR A 9 14.31 -7.63 -9.48
C THR A 9 13.06 -6.80 -9.20
N ILE A 10 13.22 -5.59 -8.64
CA ILE A 10 12.09 -4.66 -8.45
C ILE A 10 11.51 -4.22 -9.79
N HIS A 11 12.36 -3.95 -10.78
CA HIS A 11 11.93 -3.61 -12.14
C HIS A 11 11.14 -4.74 -12.79
N ASP A 12 11.61 -5.99 -12.67
CA ASP A 12 10.96 -7.16 -13.27
C ASP A 12 9.61 -7.46 -12.60
N VAL A 13 9.52 -7.33 -11.27
CA VAL A 13 8.26 -7.45 -10.52
C VAL A 13 7.27 -6.36 -10.93
N LYS A 14 7.73 -5.10 -11.10
CA LYS A 14 6.88 -4.01 -11.60
C LYS A 14 6.39 -4.29 -13.03
N GLY A 15 7.24 -4.84 -13.89
CA GLY A 15 6.87 -5.25 -15.26
C GLY A 15 5.83 -6.37 -15.28
N PHE A 16 5.98 -7.36 -14.41
CA PHE A 16 5.02 -8.45 -14.23
C PHE A 16 3.66 -7.93 -13.73
N LEU A 17 3.66 -7.08 -12.70
CA LEU A 17 2.43 -6.45 -12.18
C LEU A 17 1.72 -5.60 -13.24
N LYS A 18 2.48 -4.86 -14.08
CA LYS A 18 1.93 -4.10 -15.21
C LYS A 18 1.24 -5.02 -16.22
N THR A 19 1.83 -6.18 -16.49
CA THR A 19 1.26 -7.19 -17.41
C THR A 19 -0.02 -7.79 -16.84
N ILE A 20 -0.03 -8.14 -15.55
CA ILE A 20 -1.24 -8.62 -14.86
C ILE A 20 -2.35 -7.56 -14.91
N ARG A 21 -2.01 -6.29 -14.64
CA ARG A 21 -2.97 -5.18 -14.70
C ARG A 21 -3.60 -5.07 -16.08
N ALA A 22 -2.80 -5.11 -17.14
CA ALA A 22 -3.29 -5.05 -18.51
C ALA A 22 -4.20 -6.25 -18.86
N ALA A 23 -3.83 -7.46 -18.43
CA ALA A 23 -4.64 -8.66 -18.63
C ALA A 23 -5.98 -8.59 -17.89
N LEU A 24 -6.00 -8.08 -16.66
CA LEU A 24 -7.22 -7.86 -15.88
C LEU A 24 -8.12 -6.81 -16.52
N THR A 25 -7.58 -5.68 -16.96
CA THR A 25 -8.34 -4.65 -17.68
C THR A 25 -8.97 -5.22 -18.95
N LEU A 26 -8.21 -5.98 -19.75
CA LEU A 26 -8.75 -6.65 -20.93
C LEU A 26 -9.89 -7.60 -20.56
N THR A 27 -9.68 -8.43 -19.54
CA THR A 27 -10.67 -9.41 -19.06
C THR A 27 -11.96 -8.74 -18.65
N ILE A 28 -11.90 -7.63 -17.91
CA ILE A 28 -13.08 -6.84 -17.49
C ILE A 28 -13.82 -6.29 -18.72
N ASN A 29 -13.09 -5.76 -19.70
CA ASN A 29 -13.66 -5.14 -20.89
C ASN A 29 -14.37 -6.15 -21.79
N THR A 30 -13.75 -7.30 -22.01
CA THR A 30 -14.26 -8.35 -22.91
C THR A 30 -15.31 -9.23 -22.24
N ASN A 31 -15.53 -9.07 -20.94
CA ASN A 31 -16.48 -9.87 -20.20
C ASN A 31 -17.93 -9.59 -20.64
N LYS A 32 -18.69 -10.65 -20.92
CA LYS A 32 -20.09 -10.55 -21.37
C LYS A 32 -21.12 -10.62 -20.24
N TRP A 33 -20.72 -11.04 -19.04
CA TRP A 33 -21.63 -11.21 -17.90
C TRP A 33 -21.70 -9.97 -16.99
N MET A 34 -20.69 -9.09 -17.03
CA MET A 34 -20.73 -7.81 -16.30
C MET A 34 -21.50 -6.74 -17.07
N ARG A 35 -22.35 -5.98 -16.38
CA ARG A 35 -22.93 -4.74 -16.89
C ARG A 35 -21.87 -3.64 -16.97
N ASP A 36 -22.06 -2.66 -17.84
CA ASP A 36 -21.05 -1.63 -18.11
C ASP A 36 -20.70 -0.78 -16.89
N GLU A 37 -21.68 -0.44 -16.04
CA GLU A 37 -21.45 0.22 -14.76
C GLU A 37 -20.57 -0.62 -13.82
N THR A 38 -20.77 -1.93 -13.79
CA THR A 38 -19.97 -2.86 -12.99
C THR A 38 -18.55 -2.98 -13.54
N LYS A 39 -18.38 -2.93 -14.86
CA LYS A 39 -17.06 -2.90 -15.51
C LYS A 39 -16.28 -1.64 -15.15
N GLN A 40 -16.93 -0.47 -15.17
CA GLN A 40 -16.32 0.79 -14.76
C GLN A 40 -15.85 0.75 -13.30
N GLN A 41 -16.67 0.23 -12.39
CA GLN A 41 -16.28 0.06 -10.98
C GLN A 41 -15.14 -0.95 -10.79
N ALA A 42 -15.12 -2.04 -11.56
CA ALA A 42 -14.04 -3.02 -11.54
C ALA A 42 -12.73 -2.42 -12.08
N GLN A 43 -12.76 -1.62 -13.15
CA GLN A 43 -11.60 -0.90 -13.67
C GLN A 43 -11.05 0.10 -12.65
N LEU A 44 -11.91 0.89 -12.01
CA LEU A 44 -11.52 1.83 -10.95
C LEU A 44 -10.76 1.12 -9.82
N LYS A 45 -11.19 -0.08 -9.42
CA LYS A 45 -10.47 -0.91 -8.42
C LYS A 45 -9.11 -1.42 -8.91
N VAL A 46 -9.00 -1.77 -10.19
CA VAL A 46 -7.73 -2.19 -10.79
C VAL A 46 -6.75 -1.03 -10.86
N GLU A 47 -7.21 0.19 -11.13
CA GLU A 47 -6.40 1.42 -11.19
C GLU A 47 -5.99 1.94 -9.81
N THR A 48 -6.85 1.79 -8.80
CA THR A 48 -6.61 2.20 -7.40
C THR A 48 -5.85 1.17 -6.57
N SER A 49 -5.46 0.03 -7.16
CA SER A 49 -4.73 -1.04 -6.47
C SER A 49 -3.57 -0.47 -5.62
N PRO A 50 -3.59 -0.67 -4.29
CA PRO A 50 -2.75 0.08 -3.38
C PRO A 50 -1.40 -0.62 -3.22
N SER A 51 -0.34 -0.01 -3.74
CA SER A 51 0.89 0.02 -2.95
C SER A 51 0.79 1.28 -2.09
N LYS A 52 0.32 1.17 -0.84
CA LYS A 52 0.36 2.31 0.10
C LYS A 52 1.79 2.79 0.36
N VAL A 53 2.78 1.96 0.04
CA VAL A 53 4.19 2.29 0.05
C VAL A 53 4.71 2.14 -1.38
N LYS A 54 4.93 3.27 -2.07
CA LYS A 54 5.49 3.35 -3.43
C LYS A 54 6.97 3.68 -3.42
N SER A 55 7.46 4.28 -2.33
CA SER A 55 8.83 4.77 -2.19
C SER A 55 9.36 4.60 -0.76
N ASP A 56 10.68 4.67 -0.61
CA ASP A 56 11.33 4.74 0.71
C ASP A 56 10.90 6.03 1.45
N ASP A 57 10.59 7.10 0.73
CA ASP A 57 10.10 8.37 1.31
C ASP A 57 8.73 8.20 1.98
N ASP A 58 7.86 7.34 1.43
CA ASP A 58 6.55 7.03 2.02
C ASP A 58 6.71 6.26 3.36
N LEU A 59 7.76 5.45 3.48
CA LEU A 59 8.09 4.75 4.74
C LEU A 59 8.67 5.74 5.75
N ASP A 60 9.58 6.61 5.32
CA ASP A 60 10.17 7.64 6.18
C ASP A 60 9.11 8.61 6.69
N GLU A 61 8.14 9.00 5.87
CA GLU A 61 7.00 9.81 6.29
C GLU A 61 6.12 9.07 7.32
N TYR A 62 5.80 7.80 7.07
CA TYR A 62 4.99 7.00 7.99
C TYR A 62 5.66 6.81 9.36
N TYR A 63 6.98 6.61 9.39
CA TYR A 63 7.73 6.39 10.63
C TYR A 63 8.38 7.65 11.21
N LYS A 64 8.22 8.82 10.57
CA LYS A 64 8.82 10.09 11.03
C LYS A 64 8.50 10.40 12.50
N HIS A 65 7.31 10.01 12.95
CA HIS A 65 6.80 10.30 14.28
C HIS A 65 7.17 9.23 15.32
N THR A 66 7.69 8.07 14.91
CA THR A 66 8.10 7.01 15.85
C THR A 66 9.47 7.28 16.48
N GLY A 67 10.27 8.18 15.92
CA GLY A 67 11.64 8.46 16.39
C GLY A 67 12.56 7.24 16.32
N PHE A 68 13.69 7.28 17.03
CA PHE A 68 14.60 6.13 17.11
C PHE A 68 13.98 4.99 17.94
N ILE A 69 14.11 3.77 17.45
CA ILE A 69 13.73 2.52 18.12
C ILE A 69 15.05 1.82 18.45
N SER A 70 15.37 1.70 19.73
CA SER A 70 16.60 1.05 20.17
C SER A 70 16.38 -0.46 20.32
N ASN A 71 17.45 -1.23 20.25
CA ASN A 71 17.40 -2.65 20.63
C ASN A 71 17.65 -2.86 22.13
N GLU A 72 18.04 -1.80 22.85
CA GLU A 72 18.45 -1.87 24.26
C GLU A 72 17.26 -1.94 25.22
N ASN A 73 16.07 -1.46 24.82
CA ASN A 73 14.87 -1.49 25.66
C ASN A 73 13.61 -1.85 24.87
N TYR A 74 13.55 -3.12 24.48
CA TYR A 74 12.43 -3.69 23.72
C TYR A 74 11.04 -3.38 24.30
N VAL A 75 10.87 -3.41 25.63
CA VAL A 75 9.55 -3.17 26.26
C VAL A 75 9.11 -1.72 26.09
N TYR A 76 10.03 -0.78 26.27
CA TYR A 76 9.77 0.64 26.05
C TYR A 76 9.41 0.92 24.58
N ASP A 77 10.20 0.36 23.66
CA ASP A 77 10.01 0.54 22.22
C ASP A 77 8.74 -0.13 21.69
N TYR A 78 8.39 -1.30 22.20
CA TYR A 78 7.12 -1.97 21.91
C TYR A 78 5.92 -1.13 22.38
N THR A 79 6.00 -0.56 23.58
CA THR A 79 4.93 0.30 24.13
C THR A 79 4.76 1.56 23.29
N LYS A 80 5.86 2.15 22.85
CA LYS A 80 5.89 3.33 21.98
C LYS A 80 5.26 3.05 20.61
N MET A 81 5.64 1.94 19.98
CA MET A 81 5.06 1.52 18.70
C MET A 81 3.56 1.18 18.82
N SER A 82 3.16 0.51 19.90
CA SER A 82 1.75 0.18 20.16
C SER A 82 0.89 1.43 20.32
N LYS A 83 1.42 2.50 20.94
CA LYS A 83 0.73 3.79 21.03
C LYS A 83 0.62 4.47 19.67
N TRP A 84 1.69 4.44 18.86
CA TRP A 84 1.69 5.01 17.51
C TRP A 84 0.64 4.35 16.61
N ILE A 85 0.59 3.01 16.58
CA ILE A 85 -0.41 2.25 15.80
C ILE A 85 -1.83 2.66 16.16
N LYS A 86 -2.15 2.76 17.46
CA LYS A 86 -3.48 3.18 17.91
C LYS A 86 -3.83 4.62 17.48
N ILE A 87 -2.86 5.53 17.47
CA ILE A 87 -3.07 6.91 17.03
C ILE A 87 -3.32 6.96 15.52
N ASP A 88 -2.57 6.18 14.73
CA ASP A 88 -2.76 6.06 13.28
C ASP A 88 -4.14 5.47 12.95
N GLU A 89 -4.57 4.42 13.66
CA GLU A 89 -5.91 3.84 13.51
C GLU A 89 -7.02 4.86 13.81
N LEU A 90 -6.88 5.63 14.90
CA LEU A 90 -7.84 6.70 15.25
C LEU A 90 -7.88 7.82 14.21
N ARG A 91 -6.72 8.19 13.66
CA ARG A 91 -6.63 9.19 12.59
C ARG A 91 -7.32 8.71 11.32
N GLN A 92 -7.07 7.47 10.91
CA GLN A 92 -7.75 6.88 9.75
C GLN A 92 -9.26 6.83 9.93
N LEU A 93 -9.73 6.50 11.15
CA LEU A 93 -11.16 6.52 11.47
C LEU A 93 -11.77 7.92 11.34
N SER A 94 -11.08 8.98 11.79
CA SER A 94 -11.55 10.36 11.60
C SER A 94 -11.60 10.77 10.13
N GLU A 95 -10.58 10.43 9.34
CA GLU A 95 -10.52 10.73 7.91
C GLU A 95 -11.56 9.96 7.07
N THR A 96 -12.04 8.82 7.57
CA THR A 96 -13.15 8.05 6.96
C THR A 96 -14.53 8.46 7.47
N SER A 97 -14.64 9.08 8.65
CA SER A 97 -15.92 9.52 9.21
C SER A 97 -16.43 10.82 8.59
N ASP A 98 -15.54 11.64 8.03
CA ASP A 98 -15.86 12.91 7.37
C ASP A 98 -16.10 12.76 5.84
N LYS A 99 -16.28 11.53 5.35
CA LYS A 99 -16.62 11.21 3.95
C LYS A 99 -17.97 10.53 3.85
#